data_AF-A0A925YVK3-F1
#
_entry.id   AF-A0A925YVK3-F1
#
_cell.length_a   1.000
_cell.length_b   1.000
_cell.length_c   1.000
_cell.angle_alpha   90.00
_cell.angle_beta   90.00
_cell.angle_gamma   90.00
#
_symmetry.space_group_name_H-M   'P 1'
#
loop_
_entity.id
_entity.type
_entity.pdbx_description
1 polymer ?
#
loop_
_entity_poly.entity_id
_entity_poly.type
_entity_poly.pdbx_seq_one_letter_code
_entity_poly.pdbx_strand_id
1 'polypeptide(L)'
;RFFLPAFVWRDLETIVADLRAHDIPFELAWLRPLFEFRFPTLGAFALATPDREENGKKIAGEFYSIQFRQALEAWPLLGESPNAGTVSRTVVACMDRLEASVSDLKVLERGVLLVNGYPCEFRTVDRTESTGASDAAAATGIRFRAFYLTPALQPHVPVHTPLLVEWVDREFLTVVAAARWHVWSPTSVPYTDRPADETAASKRQKERWEPWPHTVGQSRFIPRIDFPPEGKHTLDLRRYPSQGRA
;
A
#
# COMPACT_ATOMS: atom_id res chain seq x y z
N ARG A 1 4.46 -10.68 4.53
CA ARG A 1 5.17 -9.71 5.38
C ARG A 1 6.42 -9.19 4.68
N PHE A 2 7.28 -10.08 4.18
CA PHE A 2 8.48 -9.69 3.42
C PHE A 2 8.09 -8.79 2.25
N PHE A 3 8.94 -7.78 1.98
CA PHE A 3 8.76 -6.74 0.97
C PHE A 3 7.76 -5.60 1.25
N LEU A 4 7.11 -5.62 2.41
CA LEU A 4 6.30 -4.48 2.88
C LEU A 4 7.21 -3.49 3.64
N PRO A 5 7.23 -2.19 3.26
CA PRO A 5 8.12 -1.18 3.85
C PRO A 5 8.17 -1.18 5.38
N ALA A 6 7.04 -1.27 6.08
CA ALA A 6 6.99 -1.27 7.54
C ALA A 6 7.76 -2.46 8.15
N PHE A 7 7.60 -3.64 7.57
CA PHE A 7 8.30 -4.85 8.02
C PHE A 7 9.78 -4.84 7.58
N VAL A 8 10.10 -4.29 6.40
CA VAL A 8 11.49 -4.12 5.94
C VAL A 8 12.24 -3.15 6.86
N TRP A 9 11.62 -2.04 7.24
CA TRP A 9 12.22 -1.08 8.17
C TRP A 9 12.48 -1.74 9.54
N ARG A 10 11.53 -2.56 10.01
CA ARG A 10 11.69 -3.34 11.24
C ARG A 10 12.86 -4.33 11.17
N ASP A 11 13.04 -5.00 10.03
CA ASP A 11 14.17 -5.90 9.82
C ASP A 11 15.49 -5.09 9.80
N LEU A 12 15.51 -3.89 9.19
CA LEU A 12 16.67 -2.99 9.21
C LEU A 12 17.02 -2.52 10.63
N GLU A 13 16.03 -2.17 11.46
CA GLU A 13 16.26 -1.86 12.88
C GLU A 13 17.00 -2.98 13.59
N THR A 14 16.57 -4.23 13.35
CA THR A 14 17.17 -5.42 13.97
C THR A 14 18.62 -5.60 13.50
N ILE A 15 18.88 -5.43 12.21
CA ILE A 15 20.24 -5.50 11.65
C ILE A 15 21.13 -4.39 12.23
N VAL A 16 20.65 -3.16 12.32
CA VAL A 16 21.42 -2.04 12.87
C VAL A 16 21.69 -2.23 14.36
N ALA A 17 20.73 -2.76 15.12
CA ALA A 17 20.92 -3.11 16.52
C ALA A 17 22.01 -4.18 16.69
N ASP A 18 22.02 -5.19 15.84
CA ASP A 18 23.05 -6.24 15.82
C ASP A 18 24.45 -5.69 15.49
N LEU A 19 24.56 -4.83 14.49
CA LEU A 19 25.83 -4.15 14.15
C LEU A 19 26.37 -3.34 15.34
N ARG A 20 25.51 -2.57 16.01
CA ARG A 20 25.88 -1.79 17.19
C ARG A 20 26.28 -2.66 18.38
N ALA A 21 25.64 -3.81 18.56
CA ALA A 21 26.00 -4.78 19.59
C ALA A 21 27.40 -5.39 19.37
N HIS A 22 27.93 -5.29 18.14
CA HIS A 22 29.27 -5.71 17.76
C HIS A 22 30.23 -4.52 17.52
N ASP A 23 30.01 -3.41 18.22
CA ASP A 23 30.85 -2.21 18.19
C ASP A 23 31.01 -1.55 16.80
N ILE A 24 30.09 -1.80 15.87
CA ILE A 24 30.01 -1.10 14.59
C ILE A 24 29.02 0.07 14.76
N PRO A 25 29.47 1.34 14.75
CA PRO A 25 28.63 2.50 15.01
C PRO A 25 27.78 2.88 13.79
N PHE A 26 26.95 1.95 13.32
CA PHE A 26 26.06 2.14 12.19
C PHE A 26 24.77 2.80 12.67
N GLU A 27 24.28 3.82 11.96
CA GLU A 27 23.03 4.50 12.33
C GLU A 27 21.89 4.20 11.36
N LEU A 28 20.73 3.84 11.92
CA LEU A 28 19.52 3.57 11.14
C LEU A 28 19.09 4.80 10.31
N ALA A 29 19.30 6.00 10.84
CA ALA A 29 18.98 7.25 10.17
C ALA A 29 19.69 7.41 8.81
N TRP A 30 20.89 6.84 8.65
CA TRP A 30 21.62 6.87 7.38
C TRP A 30 20.91 6.12 6.26
N LEU A 31 20.06 5.15 6.59
CA LEU A 31 19.28 4.38 5.62
C LEU A 31 17.96 5.07 5.22
N ARG A 32 17.53 6.12 5.94
CA ARG A 32 16.23 6.77 5.71
C ARG A 32 16.10 7.34 4.28
N PRO A 33 17.09 8.07 3.71
CA PRO A 33 16.95 8.57 2.34
C PRO A 33 16.80 7.46 1.31
N LEU A 34 17.54 6.36 1.48
CA LEU A 34 17.48 5.20 0.59
C LEU A 34 16.13 4.48 0.71
N PHE A 35 15.59 4.40 1.93
CA PHE A 35 14.27 3.86 2.19
C PHE A 35 13.16 4.70 1.55
N GLU A 36 13.19 6.03 1.71
CA GLU A 36 12.20 6.92 1.08
C GLU A 36 12.26 6.88 -0.45
N PHE A 37 13.46 6.76 -1.01
CA PHE A 37 13.63 6.55 -2.45
C PHE A 37 13.06 5.20 -2.91
N ARG A 38 13.30 4.12 -2.15
CA ARG A 38 12.89 2.76 -2.53
C ARG A 38 11.39 2.50 -2.32
N PHE A 39 10.81 3.13 -1.31
CA PHE A 39 9.43 2.98 -0.84
C PHE A 39 8.72 4.34 -0.77
N PRO A 40 8.59 5.04 -1.91
CA PRO A 40 8.00 6.37 -1.94
C PRO A 40 6.57 6.35 -1.40
N THR A 41 6.22 7.43 -0.69
CA THR A 41 4.84 7.68 -0.27
C THR A 41 4.01 8.05 -1.49
N LEU A 42 2.92 7.30 -1.70
CA LEU A 42 2.02 7.46 -2.83
C LEU A 42 0.86 8.40 -2.48
N GLY A 43 0.38 8.33 -1.24
CA GLY A 43 -0.70 9.14 -0.74
C GLY A 43 -1.02 8.82 0.71
N ALA A 44 -2.01 9.52 1.26
CA ALA A 44 -2.47 9.29 2.62
C ALA A 44 -3.94 9.65 2.78
N PHE A 45 -4.59 9.02 3.75
CA PHE A 45 -5.81 9.54 4.35
C PHE A 45 -5.48 10.27 5.63
N ALA A 46 -6.08 11.45 5.79
CA ALA A 46 -6.14 12.17 7.06
C ALA A 46 -7.57 12.06 7.56
N LEU A 47 -7.75 11.38 8.69
CA LEU A 47 -9.04 11.07 9.30
C LEU A 47 -9.16 11.87 10.59
N ALA A 48 -10.34 12.44 10.83
CA ALA A 48 -10.67 13.11 12.08
C ALA A 48 -11.96 12.52 12.62
N THR A 49 -12.00 12.17 13.89
CA THR A 49 -13.25 11.79 14.55
C THR A 49 -13.94 13.04 15.08
N PRO A 50 -15.28 13.07 15.14
CA PRO A 50 -16.00 14.15 15.80
C PRO A 50 -15.73 14.13 17.32
N ASP A 51 -15.89 15.29 17.95
CA ASP A 51 -15.98 15.38 19.40
C ASP A 51 -17.17 14.55 19.89
N ARG A 52 -17.00 13.88 21.03
CA ARG A 52 -18.06 13.06 21.65
C ARG A 52 -18.21 13.38 23.12
N GLU A 53 -19.40 13.19 23.66
CA GLU A 53 -19.67 13.32 25.08
C GLU A 53 -19.91 11.94 25.68
N GLU A 54 -19.12 11.59 26.69
CA GLU A 54 -19.23 10.30 27.38
C GLU A 54 -19.27 10.58 28.89
N ASN A 55 -20.32 10.13 29.57
CA ASN A 55 -20.54 10.35 31.00
C ASN A 55 -20.45 11.83 31.43
N GLY A 56 -21.00 12.75 30.63
CA GLY A 56 -20.97 14.20 30.90
C GLY A 56 -19.62 14.88 30.65
N LYS A 57 -18.64 14.16 30.09
CA LYS A 57 -17.32 14.70 29.76
C LYS A 57 -17.15 14.79 28.24
N LYS A 58 -16.77 15.99 27.76
CA LYS A 58 -16.35 16.18 26.37
C LYS A 58 -15.01 15.48 26.13
N ILE A 59 -15.00 14.59 25.16
CA ILE A 59 -13.84 13.91 24.61
C ILE A 59 -13.59 14.51 23.24
N ALA A 60 -12.44 15.16 23.08
CA ALA A 60 -12.05 15.73 21.81
C ALA A 60 -11.88 14.64 20.74
N GLY A 61 -12.16 15.00 19.50
CA GLY A 61 -11.88 14.18 18.33
C GLY A 61 -10.41 13.79 18.22
N GLU A 62 -10.15 12.59 17.74
CA GLU A 62 -8.82 12.06 17.47
C GLU A 62 -8.50 12.22 15.98
N PHE A 63 -7.23 12.51 15.68
CA PHE A 63 -6.72 12.61 14.31
C PHE A 63 -5.86 11.39 14.00
N TYR A 64 -6.15 10.74 12.88
CA TYR A 64 -5.44 9.56 12.42
C TYR A 64 -4.94 9.76 11.00
N SER A 65 -3.81 9.11 10.69
CA SER A 65 -3.28 9.06 9.32
C SER A 65 -3.08 7.62 8.88
N ILE A 66 -3.50 7.33 7.66
CA ILE A 66 -3.23 6.08 6.97
C ILE A 66 -2.35 6.42 5.79
N GLN A 67 -1.11 5.91 5.79
CA GLN A 67 -0.17 6.16 4.71
C GLN A 67 -0.20 5.02 3.71
N PHE A 68 -0.03 5.36 2.43
CA PHE A 68 0.10 4.41 1.34
C PHE A 68 1.48 4.56 0.71
N ARG A 69 2.27 3.50 0.72
CA ARG A 69 3.62 3.46 0.16
C ARG A 69 3.72 2.40 -0.92
N GLN A 70 4.60 2.64 -1.89
CA GLN A 70 5.01 1.61 -2.83
C GLN A 70 5.71 0.50 -2.04
N ALA A 71 5.33 -0.76 -2.27
CA ALA A 71 5.99 -1.93 -1.69
C ALA A 71 6.74 -2.71 -2.77
N LEU A 72 7.56 -3.69 -2.38
CA LEU A 72 8.26 -4.52 -3.37
C LEU A 72 7.36 -5.67 -3.81
N GLU A 73 7.40 -5.92 -5.11
CA GLU A 73 6.80 -7.09 -5.73
C GLU A 73 7.91 -7.88 -6.41
N ALA A 74 8.00 -9.18 -6.07
CA ALA A 74 8.92 -10.06 -6.75
C ALA A 74 8.36 -10.42 -8.12
N TRP A 75 9.05 -9.98 -9.18
CA TRP A 75 8.69 -10.33 -10.53
C TRP A 75 9.35 -11.66 -10.92
N PRO A 76 8.55 -12.73 -11.12
CA PRO A 76 9.12 -14.03 -11.46
C PRO A 76 9.72 -14.01 -12.87
N LEU A 77 10.83 -14.73 -13.03
CA LEU A 77 11.37 -15.09 -14.33
C LEU A 77 10.48 -16.18 -14.94
N LEU A 78 10.11 -15.99 -16.19
CA LEU A 78 9.46 -17.01 -17.01
C LEU A 78 10.48 -17.99 -17.57
N GLY A 79 9.96 -19.12 -18.04
CA GLY A 79 10.73 -20.10 -18.78
C GLY A 79 11.39 -19.51 -20.02
N GLU A 80 12.42 -20.21 -20.48
CA GLU A 80 13.18 -19.87 -21.68
C GLU A 80 12.26 -19.75 -22.90
N SER A 81 12.43 -18.66 -23.63
CA SER A 81 11.69 -18.37 -24.86
C SER A 81 12.66 -18.11 -26.01
N PRO A 82 12.40 -18.64 -27.22
CA PRO A 82 13.20 -18.33 -28.39
C PRO A 82 13.15 -16.83 -28.68
N ASN A 83 14.30 -16.21 -28.89
CA ASN A 83 14.41 -14.79 -29.23
C ASN A 83 15.52 -14.57 -30.28
N ALA A 84 15.14 -14.38 -31.54
CA ALA A 84 16.05 -14.04 -32.64
C ALA A 84 17.32 -14.92 -32.71
N GLY A 85 17.15 -16.25 -32.65
CA GLY A 85 18.28 -17.20 -32.69
C GLY A 85 19.02 -17.40 -31.36
N THR A 86 18.60 -16.69 -30.31
CA THR A 86 19.07 -16.87 -28.93
C THR A 86 17.92 -17.33 -28.02
N VAL A 87 18.22 -17.52 -26.73
CA VAL A 87 17.23 -17.82 -25.70
C VAL A 87 17.18 -16.65 -24.71
N SER A 88 15.98 -16.18 -24.40
CA SER A 88 15.75 -15.17 -23.36
C SER A 88 14.81 -15.67 -22.27
N ARG A 89 14.86 -15.04 -21.10
CA ARG A 89 13.90 -15.26 -20.00
C ARG A 89 13.20 -13.95 -19.71
N THR A 90 11.89 -13.92 -19.91
CA THR A 90 11.07 -12.73 -19.68
C THR A 90 10.73 -12.60 -18.20
N VAL A 91 10.78 -11.37 -17.67
CA VAL A 91 10.34 -11.06 -16.31
C VAL A 91 8.87 -10.64 -16.33
N VAL A 92 8.04 -11.22 -15.46
CA VAL A 92 6.62 -10.85 -15.36
C VAL A 92 6.46 -9.57 -14.53
N ALA A 93 6.74 -8.42 -15.15
CA ALA A 93 6.72 -7.12 -14.49
C ALA A 93 5.33 -6.46 -14.37
N CYS A 94 4.25 -7.17 -14.70
CA CYS A 94 2.89 -6.65 -14.73
C CYS A 94 2.18 -6.62 -13.37
N MET A 95 2.81 -7.22 -12.34
CA MET A 95 2.30 -7.25 -10.98
C MET A 95 2.92 -6.14 -10.16
N ASP A 96 2.15 -5.57 -9.26
CA ASP A 96 2.63 -4.52 -8.37
C ASP A 96 2.05 -4.69 -6.97
N ARG A 97 2.63 -3.99 -6.00
CA ARG A 97 2.27 -4.07 -4.59
C ARG A 97 2.33 -2.72 -3.90
N LEU A 98 1.28 -2.40 -3.15
CA LEU A 98 1.25 -1.30 -2.21
C LEU A 98 1.30 -1.80 -0.76
N GLU A 99 1.74 -0.94 0.13
CA GLU A 99 1.50 -1.06 1.57
C GLU A 99 0.57 0.06 2.00
N ALA A 100 -0.43 -0.28 2.81
CA ALA A 100 -1.12 0.68 3.66
C ALA A 100 -0.64 0.47 5.10
N SER A 101 -0.29 1.56 5.79
CA SER A 101 0.22 1.51 7.16
C SER A 101 -0.42 2.58 8.05
N VAL A 102 -0.49 2.27 9.34
CA VAL A 102 -1.06 3.14 10.38
C VAL A 102 -0.09 3.26 11.54
N SER A 103 0.03 4.46 12.11
CA SER A 103 0.90 4.73 13.26
C SER A 103 0.21 4.48 14.61
N ASP A 104 -1.12 4.62 14.66
CA ASP A 104 -1.94 4.36 15.83
C ASP A 104 -2.93 3.22 15.55
N LEU A 105 -2.91 2.17 16.37
CA LEU A 105 -3.76 1.00 16.21
C LEU A 105 -5.25 1.31 16.47
N LYS A 106 -5.57 2.34 17.25
CA LYS A 106 -6.96 2.73 17.56
C LYS A 106 -7.77 3.02 16.29
N VAL A 107 -7.14 3.52 15.23
CA VAL A 107 -7.83 3.76 13.95
C VAL A 107 -8.45 2.47 13.40
N LEU A 108 -7.82 1.31 13.62
CA LEU A 108 -8.29 0.02 13.11
C LEU A 108 -9.55 -0.47 13.84
N GLU A 109 -9.84 0.04 15.03
CA GLU A 109 -11.09 -0.22 15.76
C GLU A 109 -12.26 0.61 15.18
N ARG A 110 -11.95 1.73 14.53
CA ARG A 110 -12.94 2.67 13.97
C ARG A 110 -13.34 2.33 12.55
N GLY A 111 -12.42 1.80 11.76
CA GLY A 111 -12.68 1.58 10.34
C GLY A 111 -12.02 0.35 9.74
N VAL A 112 -12.35 0.11 8.49
CA VAL A 112 -11.79 -0.95 7.66
C VAL A 112 -11.36 -0.33 6.34
N LEU A 113 -10.15 -0.68 5.90
CA LEU A 113 -9.68 -0.34 4.57
C LEU A 113 -10.26 -1.33 3.56
N LEU A 114 -10.98 -0.85 2.57
CA LEU A 114 -11.36 -1.60 1.39
C LEU A 114 -10.49 -1.20 0.20
N VAL A 115 -10.03 -2.18 -0.58
CA VAL A 115 -9.45 -1.94 -1.90
C VAL A 115 -10.21 -2.75 -2.93
N ASN A 116 -10.76 -2.06 -3.94
CA ASN A 116 -11.69 -2.61 -4.92
C ASN A 116 -12.83 -3.40 -4.25
N GLY A 117 -13.34 -2.87 -3.13
CA GLY A 117 -14.43 -3.46 -2.33
C GLY A 117 -14.05 -4.65 -1.45
N TYR A 118 -12.78 -5.06 -1.41
CA TYR A 118 -12.30 -6.16 -0.57
C TYR A 118 -11.57 -5.63 0.66
N PRO A 119 -11.86 -6.16 1.86
CA PRO A 119 -11.22 -5.68 3.09
C PRO A 119 -9.75 -6.05 3.14
N CYS A 120 -8.95 -5.16 3.71
CA CYS A 120 -7.55 -5.41 4.03
C CYS A 120 -7.39 -5.74 5.52
N GLU A 121 -6.59 -6.76 5.82
CA GLU A 121 -6.26 -7.12 7.20
C GLU A 121 -4.88 -6.57 7.60
N PHE A 122 -4.89 -5.56 8.47
CA PHE A 122 -3.67 -5.01 9.06
C PHE A 122 -3.04 -5.99 10.03
N ARG A 123 -1.72 -6.12 9.97
CA ARG A 123 -0.90 -6.89 10.90
C ARG A 123 -0.02 -5.95 11.69
N THR A 124 0.07 -6.20 12.98
CA THR A 124 0.94 -5.44 13.87
C THR A 124 2.40 -5.60 13.44
N VAL A 125 3.14 -4.51 13.54
CA VAL A 125 4.58 -4.49 13.37
C VAL A 125 5.15 -4.45 14.77
N ASP A 126 5.84 -5.53 15.19
CA ASP A 126 6.37 -5.65 16.54
C ASP A 126 7.37 -4.51 16.79
N ARG A 127 7.04 -3.58 17.70
CA ARG A 127 7.92 -2.46 18.05
C ARG A 127 8.91 -2.89 19.13
N THR A 128 10.20 -2.61 18.94
CA THR A 128 11.18 -2.65 20.06
C THR A 128 11.18 -1.33 20.80
N GLU A 129 11.17 -1.39 22.12
CA GLU A 129 11.08 -0.22 23.00
C GLU A 129 12.29 0.73 22.94
N SER A 130 13.42 0.32 22.35
CA SER A 130 14.71 1.02 22.47
C SER A 130 15.28 1.68 21.20
N THR A 131 14.59 1.64 20.06
CA THR A 131 15.08 2.28 18.83
C THR A 131 13.97 3.05 18.13
N GLY A 132 14.22 4.33 17.84
CA GLY A 132 13.27 5.21 17.18
C GLY A 132 12.71 4.64 15.86
N ALA A 133 11.40 4.38 15.90
CA ALA A 133 10.40 4.58 14.86
C ALA A 133 10.55 3.87 13.51
N SER A 134 10.08 2.62 13.45
CA SER A 134 8.98 2.28 12.55
C SER A 134 7.81 3.21 12.85
N ASP A 135 7.51 4.15 11.96
CA ASP A 135 6.35 5.03 12.08
C ASP A 135 5.03 4.24 12.04
N ALA A 136 5.06 3.01 11.51
CA ALA A 136 3.90 2.12 11.41
C ALA A 136 3.80 1.19 12.63
N ALA A 137 2.65 1.22 13.31
CA ALA A 137 2.26 0.24 14.32
C ALA A 137 1.59 -1.00 13.70
N ALA A 138 0.96 -0.84 12.53
CA ALA A 138 0.45 -1.96 11.74
C ALA A 138 0.47 -1.64 10.24
N ALA A 139 0.55 -2.69 9.42
CA ALA A 139 0.55 -2.56 7.97
C ALA A 139 -0.15 -3.74 7.28
N THR A 140 -0.63 -3.49 6.06
CA THR A 140 -1.19 -4.50 5.14
C THR A 140 -0.67 -4.24 3.74
N GLY A 141 -0.35 -5.33 3.04
CA GLY A 141 -0.03 -5.30 1.62
C GLY A 141 -1.28 -5.36 0.75
N ILE A 142 -1.20 -4.78 -0.43
CA ILE A 142 -2.19 -4.96 -1.50
C ILE A 142 -1.43 -5.34 -2.76
N ARG A 143 -1.64 -6.56 -3.25
CA ARG A 143 -1.04 -7.08 -4.48
C ARG A 143 -2.07 -7.08 -5.60
N PHE A 144 -1.68 -6.57 -6.76
CA PHE A 144 -2.60 -6.36 -7.87
C PHE A 144 -1.86 -6.38 -9.21
N ARG A 145 -2.62 -6.61 -10.29
CA ARG A 145 -2.11 -6.49 -11.66
C ARG A 145 -2.26 -5.05 -12.15
N ALA A 146 -1.16 -4.45 -12.56
CA ALA A 146 -1.07 -3.07 -13.01
C ALA A 146 -1.32 -2.89 -14.52
N PHE A 147 -0.88 -3.84 -15.34
CA PHE A 147 -1.05 -3.78 -16.79
C PHE A 147 -1.04 -5.20 -17.40
N TYR A 148 -1.36 -5.32 -18.68
CA TYR A 148 -1.20 -6.58 -19.40
C TYR A 148 0.23 -6.69 -19.95
N LEU A 149 0.80 -7.89 -19.83
CA LEU A 149 2.10 -8.23 -20.40
C LEU A 149 1.99 -9.63 -21.01
N THR A 150 2.60 -9.81 -22.17
CA THR A 150 2.69 -11.11 -22.85
C THR A 150 4.16 -11.39 -23.15
N PRO A 151 4.73 -12.54 -22.72
CA PRO A 151 4.10 -13.59 -21.92
C PRO A 151 3.94 -13.23 -20.43
N ALA A 152 3.01 -13.88 -19.72
CA ALA A 152 2.80 -13.78 -18.27
C ALA A 152 2.25 -15.09 -17.67
N LEU A 153 2.54 -15.38 -16.40
CA LEU A 153 2.11 -16.62 -15.72
C LEU A 153 0.59 -16.80 -15.60
N GLN A 154 -0.16 -15.70 -15.52
CA GLN A 154 -1.61 -15.71 -15.27
C GLN A 154 -2.32 -14.76 -16.24
N PRO A 155 -2.35 -15.08 -17.55
CA PRO A 155 -2.84 -14.16 -18.56
C PRO A 155 -4.36 -13.89 -18.44
N HIS A 156 -5.10 -14.78 -17.78
CA HIS A 156 -6.54 -14.65 -17.55
C HIS A 156 -6.91 -13.65 -16.43
N VAL A 157 -5.95 -13.25 -15.59
CA VAL A 157 -6.20 -12.30 -14.51
C VAL A 157 -6.23 -10.89 -15.09
N PRO A 158 -7.32 -10.13 -14.92
CA PRO A 158 -7.44 -8.80 -15.49
C PRO A 158 -6.61 -7.74 -14.76
N VAL A 159 -6.47 -6.57 -15.40
CA VAL A 159 -5.85 -5.38 -14.79
C VAL A 159 -6.79 -4.79 -13.73
N HIS A 160 -6.26 -4.55 -12.54
CA HIS A 160 -7.03 -4.03 -11.41
C HIS A 160 -7.01 -2.51 -11.31
N THR A 161 -6.07 -1.85 -11.98
CA THR A 161 -5.89 -0.40 -11.88
C THR A 161 -6.89 0.37 -12.76
N PRO A 162 -7.34 1.57 -12.32
CA PRO A 162 -7.00 2.21 -11.04
C PRO A 162 -7.59 1.47 -9.84
N LEU A 163 -6.86 1.45 -8.72
CA LEU A 163 -7.37 0.86 -7.48
C LEU A 163 -8.28 1.87 -6.79
N LEU A 164 -9.51 1.48 -6.46
CA LEU A 164 -10.37 2.24 -5.57
C LEU A 164 -10.05 1.88 -4.13
N VAL A 165 -9.53 2.84 -3.37
CA VAL A 165 -9.14 2.70 -1.98
C VAL A 165 -10.15 3.47 -1.14
N GLU A 166 -10.79 2.80 -0.18
CA GLU A 166 -11.84 3.39 0.64
C GLU A 166 -11.60 3.06 2.12
N TRP A 167 -11.67 4.07 2.98
CA TRP A 167 -11.75 3.88 4.41
C TRP A 167 -13.21 3.91 4.83
N VAL A 168 -13.70 2.79 5.35
CA VAL A 168 -15.10 2.59 5.73
C VAL A 168 -15.21 2.61 7.25
N ASP A 169 -16.12 3.41 7.77
CA ASP A 169 -16.46 3.41 9.19
C ASP A 169 -17.13 2.08 9.60
N ARG A 170 -16.71 1.48 10.72
CA ARG A 170 -17.22 0.17 11.17
C ARG A 170 -18.61 0.24 11.78
N GLU A 171 -19.00 1.37 12.34
CA GLU A 171 -20.27 1.54 13.02
C GLU A 171 -21.40 1.76 12.01
N PHE A 172 -21.18 2.66 11.05
CA PHE A 172 -22.20 3.05 10.07
C PHE A 172 -22.04 2.36 8.72
N LEU A 173 -20.92 1.66 8.50
CA LEU A 173 -20.56 1.05 7.22
C LEU A 173 -20.57 2.04 6.06
N THR A 174 -20.23 3.30 6.32
CA THR A 174 -20.17 4.37 5.32
C THR A 174 -18.73 4.71 4.97
N VAL A 175 -18.49 5.07 3.71
CA VAL A 175 -17.17 5.52 3.27
C VAL A 175 -16.88 6.90 3.87
N VAL A 176 -15.78 7.01 4.62
CA VAL A 176 -15.33 8.26 5.25
C VAL A 176 -14.29 8.97 4.40
N ALA A 177 -13.38 8.21 3.78
CA ALA A 177 -12.36 8.71 2.88
C ALA A 177 -12.20 7.77 1.70
N ALA A 178 -11.93 8.31 0.51
CA ALA A 178 -11.70 7.51 -0.67
C ALA A 178 -10.71 8.18 -1.61
N ALA A 179 -9.94 7.36 -2.32
CA ALA A 179 -9.02 7.78 -3.37
C ALA A 179 -8.91 6.70 -4.45
N ARG A 180 -8.51 7.11 -5.64
CA ARG A 180 -8.05 6.23 -6.70
C ARG A 180 -6.54 6.27 -6.81
N TRP A 181 -5.93 5.09 -6.84
CA TRP A 181 -4.52 4.94 -7.16
C TRP A 181 -4.33 4.51 -8.61
N HIS A 182 -3.57 5.30 -9.35
CA HIS A 182 -3.20 5.04 -10.73
C HIS A 182 -1.73 4.63 -10.82
N VAL A 183 -1.41 3.50 -11.46
CA VAL A 183 0.00 3.11 -11.68
C VAL A 183 0.69 4.05 -12.68
N TRP A 184 -0.09 4.63 -13.58
CA TRP A 184 0.36 5.60 -14.58
C TRP A 184 -0.43 6.91 -14.48
N SER A 185 -0.27 7.81 -15.45
CA SER A 185 -1.06 9.04 -15.52
C SER A 185 -2.57 8.74 -15.48
N PRO A 186 -3.36 9.44 -14.65
CA PRO A 186 -4.81 9.24 -14.55
C PRO A 186 -5.56 9.41 -15.87
N THR A 187 -5.03 10.22 -16.78
CA THR A 187 -5.62 10.46 -18.11
C THR A 187 -5.33 9.33 -19.10
N SER A 188 -4.53 8.32 -18.71
CA SER A 188 -4.01 7.25 -19.57
C SER A 188 -3.21 7.75 -20.78
N VAL A 189 -2.80 9.04 -20.78
CA VAL A 189 -1.94 9.62 -21.81
C VAL A 189 -0.47 9.41 -21.39
N PRO A 190 0.39 8.86 -22.26
CA PRO A 190 1.83 8.79 -21.99
C PRO A 190 2.41 10.20 -21.83
N TYR A 191 3.31 10.38 -20.87
CA TYR A 191 4.11 11.61 -20.83
C TYR A 191 5.00 11.66 -22.08
N THR A 192 5.00 12.79 -22.79
CA THR A 192 5.80 12.96 -24.02
C THR A 192 7.30 12.95 -23.75
N ASP A 193 7.70 13.52 -22.62
CA ASP A 193 9.10 13.73 -22.25
C ASP A 193 9.38 13.33 -20.81
N ARG A 194 10.65 13.10 -20.48
CA ARG A 194 11.11 12.98 -19.09
C ARG A 194 10.78 14.26 -18.29
N PRO A 195 10.63 14.18 -16.96
CA PRO A 195 10.47 15.39 -16.15
C PRO A 195 11.64 16.35 -16.37
N ALA A 196 11.36 17.64 -16.50
CA ALA A 196 12.38 18.68 -16.68
C ALA A 196 13.21 18.87 -15.40
N ASP A 197 12.56 18.76 -14.24
CA ASP A 197 13.13 18.94 -12.92
C ASP A 197 12.43 18.06 -11.86
N GLU A 198 12.87 18.17 -10.61
CA GLU A 198 12.30 17.46 -9.46
C GLU A 198 10.84 17.85 -9.19
N THR A 199 10.50 19.13 -9.40
CA THR A 199 9.13 19.63 -9.23
C THR A 199 8.15 18.96 -10.20
N ALA A 200 8.52 18.85 -11.47
CA ALA A 200 7.76 18.16 -12.50
C ALA A 200 7.65 16.66 -12.19
N ALA A 201 8.72 16.03 -11.70
CA ALA A 201 8.69 14.62 -11.29
C ALA A 201 7.74 14.41 -10.10
N SER A 202 7.83 15.25 -9.07
CA SER A 202 6.96 15.22 -7.90
C SER A 202 5.49 15.44 -8.27
N LYS A 203 5.20 16.36 -9.20
CA LYS A 203 3.84 16.58 -9.72
C LYS A 203 3.27 15.32 -10.38
N ARG A 204 4.05 14.67 -11.26
CA ARG A 204 3.65 13.42 -11.94
C ARG A 204 3.48 12.24 -10.98
N GLN A 205 4.12 12.26 -9.82
CA GLN A 205 3.89 11.26 -8.76
C GLN A 205 2.60 11.57 -8.00
N LYS A 206 2.40 12.83 -7.59
CA LYS A 206 1.21 13.26 -6.83
C LYS A 206 -0.09 13.09 -7.59
N GLU A 207 -0.11 13.32 -8.91
CA GLU A 207 -1.33 13.16 -9.72
C GLU A 207 -1.89 11.73 -9.72
N ARG A 208 -1.05 10.72 -9.41
CA ARG A 208 -1.46 9.31 -9.39
C ARG A 208 -2.34 8.95 -8.20
N TRP A 209 -2.31 9.77 -7.16
CA TRP A 209 -3.23 9.68 -6.03
C TRP A 209 -4.34 10.70 -6.22
N GLU A 210 -5.48 10.22 -6.70
CA GLU A 210 -6.65 11.04 -6.99
C GLU A 210 -7.65 10.95 -5.83
N PRO A 211 -7.92 12.04 -5.10
CA PRO A 211 -9.02 12.06 -4.14
C PRO A 211 -10.34 11.70 -4.81
N TRP A 212 -11.13 10.82 -4.21
CA TRP A 212 -12.34 10.26 -4.84
C TRP A 212 -13.60 10.51 -3.99
N PRO A 213 -14.10 11.77 -3.92
CA PRO A 213 -15.22 12.12 -3.03
C PRO A 213 -16.55 11.48 -3.44
N HIS A 214 -16.69 10.97 -4.67
CA HIS A 214 -17.93 10.42 -5.20
C HIS A 214 -18.51 9.26 -4.38
N THR A 215 -17.67 8.48 -3.70
CA THR A 215 -18.11 7.36 -2.88
C THR A 215 -18.25 7.69 -1.41
N VAL A 216 -17.76 8.84 -0.95
CA VAL A 216 -17.85 9.28 0.44
C VAL A 216 -19.32 9.44 0.84
N GLY A 217 -19.67 8.93 2.03
CA GLY A 217 -21.04 8.89 2.55
C GLY A 217 -21.89 7.71 2.03
N GLN A 218 -21.43 6.97 1.02
CA GLN A 218 -22.15 5.78 0.57
C GLN A 218 -21.92 4.62 1.54
N SER A 219 -22.96 3.80 1.73
CA SER A 219 -22.81 2.54 2.48
C SER A 219 -22.02 1.50 1.68
N ARG A 220 -21.31 0.63 2.40
CA ARG A 220 -20.55 -0.50 1.87
C ARG A 220 -20.92 -1.78 2.59
N PHE A 221 -21.10 -2.84 1.81
CA PHE A 221 -21.06 -4.19 2.32
C PHE A 221 -19.60 -4.62 2.44
N ILE A 222 -19.19 -5.15 3.59
CA ILE A 222 -17.84 -5.66 3.82
C ILE A 222 -17.88 -7.18 3.62
N PRO A 223 -17.40 -7.73 2.48
CA PRO A 223 -17.41 -9.16 2.26
C PRO A 223 -16.45 -9.86 3.22
N ARG A 224 -16.87 -11.00 3.76
CA ARG A 224 -15.94 -11.90 4.44
C ARG A 224 -15.09 -12.60 3.40
N ILE A 225 -13.78 -12.45 3.49
CA ILE A 225 -12.82 -13.13 2.62
C ILE A 225 -11.86 -13.95 3.47
N ASP A 226 -11.42 -15.09 2.93
CA ASP A 226 -10.40 -15.90 3.58
C ASP A 226 -9.02 -15.44 3.12
N PHE A 227 -8.16 -15.11 4.08
CA PHE A 227 -6.75 -14.86 3.81
C PHE A 227 -6.01 -16.19 3.83
N PRO A 228 -5.37 -16.58 2.72
CA PRO A 228 -4.61 -17.81 2.68
C PRO A 228 -3.42 -17.72 3.65
N PRO A 229 -2.93 -18.85 4.20
CA PRO A 229 -1.80 -18.85 5.14
C PRO A 229 -0.56 -18.11 4.60
N GLU A 230 -0.25 -18.28 3.32
CA GLU A 230 0.86 -17.64 2.62
C GLU A 230 0.65 -16.14 2.36
N GLY A 231 -0.60 -15.65 2.41
CA GLY A 231 -1.00 -14.28 2.09
C GLY A 231 -1.55 -13.48 3.28
N LYS A 232 -1.38 -13.93 4.52
CA LYS A 232 -1.98 -13.29 5.72
C LYS A 232 -1.67 -11.79 5.91
N HIS A 233 -0.64 -11.26 5.26
CA HIS A 233 -0.24 -9.84 5.34
C HIS A 233 -0.56 -9.06 4.07
N THR A 234 -1.22 -9.67 3.09
CA THR A 234 -1.39 -9.07 1.77
C THR A 234 -2.70 -9.50 1.15
N LEU A 235 -3.57 -8.54 0.89
CA LEU A 235 -4.73 -8.73 0.02
C LEU A 235 -4.25 -8.94 -1.41
N ASP A 236 -4.41 -10.14 -1.97
CA ASP A 236 -4.05 -10.46 -3.35
C ASP A 236 -5.30 -10.39 -4.24
N LEU A 237 -5.49 -9.25 -4.93
CA LEU A 237 -6.70 -8.99 -5.71
C LEU A 237 -6.92 -9.99 -6.84
N ARG A 238 -5.87 -10.70 -7.29
CA ARG A 238 -5.99 -11.73 -8.33
C ARG A 238 -6.85 -12.92 -7.92
N ARG A 239 -7.06 -13.11 -6.63
CA ARG A 239 -7.87 -14.21 -6.09
C ARG A 239 -9.36 -13.90 -6.14
N TYR A 240 -9.73 -12.66 -6.45
CA TYR A 240 -11.10 -12.21 -6.44
C TYR A 240 -11.54 -11.79 -7.85
N PRO A 241 -12.84 -11.92 -8.17
CA PRO A 241 -13.37 -11.41 -9.42
C PRO A 241 -13.05 -9.91 -9.55
N SER A 242 -12.62 -9.48 -10.73
CA SER A 242 -12.59 -8.04 -11.01
C SER A 242 -14.01 -7.50 -10.88
N GLN A 243 -14.21 -6.48 -10.04
CA GLN A 243 -15.49 -5.79 -10.02
C GLN A 243 -15.80 -5.28 -11.42
N GLY A 244 -17.04 -5.51 -11.88
CA GLY A 244 -17.55 -4.85 -13.08
C GLY A 244 -17.40 -3.34 -12.86
N ARG A 245 -16.64 -2.68 -13.73
CA ARG A 245 -16.50 -1.23 -13.71
C ARG A 245 -17.87 -0.65 -14.06
N ALA A 246 -18.54 -0.03 -13.10
CA ALA A 246 -19.65 0.88 -13.38
C ALA A 246 -19.11 2.19 -13.94
#